data_AF-A0A1S1X5N5-F1
#
_entry.id   AF-A0A1S1X5N5-F1
#
_cell.length_a   1.000
_cell.length_b   1.000
_cell.length_c   1.000
_cell.angle_alpha   90.00
_cell.angle_beta   90.00
_cell.angle_gamma   90.00
#
_symmetry.space_group_name_H-M   'P 1'
#
loop_
_entity.id
_entity.type
_entity.pdbx_description
1 polymer ?
#
loop_
_entity_poly.entity_id
_entity_poly.type
_entity_poly.pdbx_seq_one_letter_code
_entity_poly.pdbx_strand_id
1 'polypeptide(L)' 'MDDATDAMPEPPFEVDDDMCCGSGCDPCILDIYQQELREYRTRLAAWRQREALRRAQAGEADGRH' A
#
# COMPACT_ATOMS: atom_id res chain seq x y z
N MET A 1 10.93 -1.66 -16.98
CA MET A 1 9.57 -1.53 -16.42
C MET A 1 9.72 -1.84 -14.94
N ASP A 2 10.40 -0.96 -14.21
CA ASP A 2 10.93 -1.27 -12.86
C ASP A 2 10.54 -0.19 -11.83
N ASP A 3 9.81 0.83 -12.28
CA ASP A 3 9.41 1.98 -11.47
C ASP A 3 8.23 1.67 -10.53
N ALA A 4 7.31 0.80 -10.98
CA ALA A 4 6.09 0.48 -10.23
C ALA A 4 6.35 -0.32 -8.93
N THR A 5 7.46 -1.05 -8.85
CA THR A 5 7.82 -1.77 -7.61
C THR A 5 8.48 -0.86 -6.58
N ASP A 6 9.00 0.29 -6.98
CA ASP A 6 9.76 1.16 -6.08
C ASP A 6 8.99 2.41 -5.61
N ALA A 7 7.92 2.75 -6.32
CA ALA A 7 6.94 3.74 -5.89
C ALA A 7 6.20 3.30 -4.62
N MET A 8 5.79 4.30 -3.81
CA MET A 8 4.93 4.05 -2.66
C MET A 8 3.58 3.54 -3.17
N PRO A 9 3.07 2.42 -2.65
CA PRO A 9 1.75 1.94 -3.07
C PRO A 9 0.68 2.96 -2.67
N GLU A 10 -0.36 3.08 -3.50
CA GLU A 10 -1.50 3.95 -3.22
C GLU A 10 -2.57 3.18 -2.42
N PRO A 11 -3.23 3.84 -1.46
CA PRO A 11 -4.33 3.24 -0.72
C PRO A 11 -5.51 2.95 -1.67
N PRO A 12 -6.30 1.90 -1.39
CA PRO A 12 -7.55 1.69 -2.10
C PRO A 12 -8.53 2.85 -1.84
N PHE A 13 -9.48 3.02 -2.75
CA PHE A 13 -10.56 3.98 -2.57
C PHE A 13 -11.35 3.67 -1.30
N GLU A 14 -11.61 4.68 -0.48
CA GLU A 14 -12.35 4.54 0.77
C GLU A 14 -13.82 4.23 0.47
N VAL A 15 -14.30 3.12 1.02
CA VAL A 15 -15.69 2.69 0.86
C VAL A 15 -16.45 3.02 2.14
N ASP A 16 -17.43 3.90 2.02
CA ASP A 16 -18.34 4.26 3.11
C ASP A 16 -19.47 3.22 3.26
N ASP A 17 -20.08 3.19 4.44
CA ASP A 17 -21.22 2.32 4.74
C ASP A 17 -22.41 2.57 3.81
N ASP A 18 -22.60 3.81 3.33
CA ASP A 18 -23.67 4.17 2.39
C ASP A 18 -23.50 3.51 1.00
N MET A 19 -22.29 3.05 0.67
CA MET A 19 -22.03 2.28 -0.55
C MET A 19 -22.36 0.79 -0.38
N CYS A 20 -22.51 0.32 0.85
CA CYS A 20 -22.93 -1.03 1.15
C CYS A 20 -24.45 -1.17 0.97
N CYS A 21 -24.88 -2.16 0.17
CA CYS A 21 -26.29 -2.41 -0.08
C CYS A 21 -27.09 -2.87 1.15
N GLY A 22 -26.43 -3.20 2.28
CA GLY A 22 -27.02 -3.61 3.55
C GLY A 22 -27.85 -4.90 3.54
N SER A 23 -27.99 -5.55 2.39
CA SER A 23 -28.91 -6.68 2.14
C SER A 23 -28.20 -8.01 1.85
N GLY A 24 -26.87 -8.05 2.03
CA GLY A 24 -26.08 -9.27 1.83
C GLY A 24 -25.70 -9.55 0.37
N CYS A 25 -25.43 -8.51 -0.42
CA CYS A 25 -24.93 -8.65 -1.78
C CYS A 25 -23.59 -9.40 -1.83
N ASP A 26 -23.38 -10.25 -2.85
CA ASP A 26 -22.14 -10.99 -3.09
C ASP A 26 -21.64 -10.74 -4.53
N PRO A 27 -20.44 -10.15 -4.73
CA PRO A 27 -19.50 -9.70 -3.69
C PRO A 27 -19.94 -8.39 -3.02
N CYS A 28 -19.80 -8.33 -1.69
CA CYS A 28 -20.00 -7.09 -0.95
C CYS A 28 -18.87 -6.11 -1.23
N ILE A 29 -19.18 -4.83 -1.45
CA ILE A 29 -18.17 -3.80 -1.70
C ILE A 29 -17.17 -3.67 -0.55
N LEU A 30 -17.64 -3.87 0.69
CA LEU A 30 -16.78 -3.88 1.87
C LEU A 30 -15.80 -5.07 1.86
N ASP A 31 -16.22 -6.23 1.34
CA ASP A 31 -15.34 -7.41 1.24
C ASP A 31 -14.25 -7.20 0.18
N ILE A 32 -14.60 -6.56 -0.94
CA ILE A 32 -13.63 -6.16 -1.97
C ILE A 32 -12.64 -5.16 -1.37
N TYR A 33 -13.13 -4.10 -0.73
CA TYR A 33 -12.28 -3.10 -0.08
C TYR A 33 -11.33 -3.71 0.96
N GLN A 34 -11.83 -4.63 1.80
CA GLN A 34 -10.99 -5.31 2.79
C GLN A 34 -9.89 -6.19 2.15
N GLN A 35 -10.17 -6.80 1.00
CA GLN A 35 -9.17 -7.55 0.24
C GLN A 35 -8.08 -6.61 -0.29
N GLU A 36 -8.46 -5.55 -0.98
CA GLU A 36 -7.51 -4.57 -1.52
C GLU A 36 -6.70 -3.88 -0.41
N LEU A 37 -7.33 -3.59 0.73
CA LEU A 37 -6.66 -2.99 1.88
C LEU A 37 -5.60 -3.93 2.48
N ARG A 38 -5.84 -5.25 2.50
CA ARG A 38 -4.84 -6.24 2.95
C ARG A 38 -3.65 -6.29 2.01
N GLU A 39 -3.90 -6.30 0.70
CA GLU A 39 -2.84 -6.28 -0.32
C GLU A 39 -2.03 -4.98 -0.26
N TYR A 40 -2.71 -3.84 -0.12
CA TYR A 40 -2.09 -2.53 0.07
C TYR A 40 -1.18 -2.52 1.29
N ARG A 41 -1.65 -2.98 2.46
CA ARG A 41 -0.85 -3.03 3.69
C ARG A 41 0.41 -3.87 3.52
N THR A 42 0.30 -5.00 2.81
CA THR A 42 1.44 -5.89 2.51
C THR A 42 2.46 -5.17 1.63
N ARG A 43 2.01 -4.55 0.53
CA ARG A 43 2.87 -3.78 -0.37
C ARG A 43 3.52 -2.59 0.35
N LEU A 44 2.78 -1.90 1.21
CA LEU A 44 3.25 -0.75 1.96
C LEU A 44 4.34 -1.13 2.97
N ALA A 45 4.18 -2.26 3.65
CA ALA A 45 5.20 -2.77 4.56
C ALA A 45 6.51 -3.08 3.82
N ALA A 46 6.43 -3.75 2.67
CA ALA A 46 7.61 -4.05 1.85
C ALA A 46 8.28 -2.77 1.32
N TRP A 47 7.49 -1.79 0.88
CA TRP A 47 8.01 -0.49 0.45
C TRP A 47 8.72 0.25 1.59
N ARG A 48 8.13 0.30 2.80
CA ARG A 48 8.75 0.97 3.96
C ARG A 48 10.11 0.37 4.34
N GLN A 49 10.28 -0.95 4.19
CA GLN A 49 11.56 -1.61 4.42
C GLN A 49 12.62 -1.17 3.40
N ARG A 50 12.27 -1.15 2.11
CA ARG A 50 13.17 -0.66 1.05
C ARG A 50 13.54 0.80 1.26
N GLU A 51 12.56 1.63 1.62
CA GLU A 51 12.75 3.05 1.88
C GLU A 51 13.70 3.29 3.07
N ALA A 52 13.57 2.51 4.14
CA ALA A 52 14.50 2.57 5.27
C ALA A 52 15.94 2.22 4.86
N LEU A 53 16.12 1.18 4.03
CA LEU A 53 17.43 0.80 3.49
C LEU A 53 18.02 1.90 2.60
N ARG A 54 17.22 2.48 1.70
CA ARG A 54 17.66 3.61 0.86
C ARG A 54 18.13 4.80 1.68
N ARG A 55 17.38 5.16 2.73
CA ARG A 55 17.75 6.25 3.63
C ARG A 55 19.06 5.98 4.38
N ALA A 56 19.27 4.75 4.83
CA ALA A 56 20.54 4.36 5.46
C ALA A 56 21.71 4.45 4.48
N GLN A 57 21.54 3.96 3.26
CA GLN A 57 22.56 4.03 2.20
C GLN A 57 22.89 5.48 1.78
N ALA A 58 21.89 6.35 1.69
CA ALA A 58 22.10 7.76 1.38
C ALA A 58 22.95 8.47 2.44
N GLY A 59 22.77 8.15 3.73
CA GLY A 59 23.61 8.66 4.81
C GLY A 59 25.05 8.13 4.77
N GLU A 60 25.25 6.89 4.32
CA GLU A 60 26.60 6.31 4.15
C GLU A 60 27.34 6.89 2.93
N ALA A 61 26.61 7.24 1.87
CA ALA A 61 27.19 7.87 0.69
C ALA A 61 27.69 9.30 0.96
N ASP A 62 27.02 10.05 1.85
CA ASP A 62 27.37 11.42 2.25
C ASP A 62 28.61 11.48 3.18
N GLY A 63 28.85 10.44 3.98
CA GLY A 63 29.99 10.37 4.92
C GLY A 63 31.33 9.98 4.29
N ARG A 64 31.40 9.82 2.97
CA ARG A 64 32.63 9.49 2.23
C ARG A 64 33.15 10.73 1.49
N HIS A 65 33.66 11.70 2.24
CA HIS A 65 34.46 12.80 1.71
C HIS A 65 35.75 12.97 2.51
#